data_AF-A0A7S8ER44-F1
#
_entry.id   AF-A0A7S8ER44-F1
#
_cell.length_a   1.000
_cell.length_b   1.000
_cell.length_c   1.000
_cell.angle_alpha   90.00
_cell.angle_beta   90.00
_cell.angle_gamma   90.00
#
_symmetry.space_group_name_H-M   'P 1'
#
loop_
_entity.id
_entity.type
_entity.pdbx_description
1 polymer ?
#
loop_
_entity_poly.entity_id
_entity_poly.type
_entity_poly.pdbx_seq_one_letter_code
_entity_poly.pdbx_strand_id
1 'polypeptide(L)'
;MNCLVINLDRSVDRLAHITSEFAKIGVAFERVSAVDASHEFPLPASPHLTKSQIACSLSHRKCWQIIADGADQYGTVFEDDAVFSSDAGRFLSDYSWVPVDADIVKLETFFEKTRIGNRQIEIGNGYAVARLVGSHSGTAGYLISRSAARKLLHHTRRRISGVADHFLFDATCLTCILSRNYQLTPAICTQAQFVHLQSPLATLIQINAPHWTKGPIAKIRSEFMKAFGHCWNGTLWGTRKVGFITLGQLSPGPRNEFSACVCDAARPLLAGGATQGRTAPHSPQLPG
;
A
#
# COMPACT_ATOMS: atom_id res chain seq x y z
N MET A 1 3.35 14.49 11.93
CA MET A 1 3.45 13.11 11.41
C MET A 1 4.07 13.19 10.03
N ASN A 2 5.28 12.67 9.88
CA ASN A 2 5.96 12.66 8.59
C ASN A 2 5.31 11.64 7.64
N CYS A 3 5.01 12.07 6.41
CA CYS A 3 4.65 11.20 5.31
C CYS A 3 5.89 10.97 4.43
N LEU A 4 6.38 9.74 4.37
CA LEU A 4 7.56 9.36 3.58
C LEU A 4 7.13 8.64 2.31
N VAL A 5 7.70 9.01 1.16
CA VAL A 5 7.45 8.35 -0.13
C VAL A 5 8.74 7.74 -0.65
N ILE A 6 8.74 6.43 -0.87
CA ILE A 6 9.84 5.69 -1.49
C ILE A 6 9.76 5.87 -3.01
N ASN A 7 10.82 6.39 -3.62
CA ASN A 7 10.90 6.54 -5.08
C ASN A 7 12.35 6.39 -5.57
N LEU A 8 12.54 5.67 -6.69
CA LEU A 8 13.84 5.55 -7.35
C LEU A 8 14.24 6.86 -8.04
N ASP A 9 15.52 7.23 -7.98
CA ASP A 9 16.02 8.48 -8.57
C ASP A 9 15.82 8.61 -10.08
N ARG A 10 15.85 7.48 -10.80
CA ARG A 10 15.54 7.46 -12.23
C ARG A 10 14.05 7.51 -12.56
N SER A 11 13.16 7.29 -11.59
CA SER A 11 11.72 7.11 -11.81
C SER A 11 10.98 8.44 -11.64
N VAL A 12 11.35 9.43 -12.45
CA VAL A 12 10.76 10.78 -12.46
C VAL A 12 9.26 10.77 -12.76
N ASP A 13 8.79 9.92 -13.66
CA ASP A 13 7.36 9.81 -13.97
C ASP A 13 6.54 9.30 -12.78
N ARG A 14 7.07 8.32 -12.04
CA ARG A 14 6.43 7.79 -10.83
C ARG A 14 6.45 8.83 -9.70
N LEU A 15 7.51 9.62 -9.60
CA LEU A 15 7.56 10.75 -8.68
C LEU A 15 6.49 11.81 -9.02
N ALA A 16 6.34 12.15 -10.30
CA ALA A 16 5.30 13.09 -10.74
C ALA A 16 3.90 12.55 -10.45
N HIS A 17 3.67 11.25 -10.67
CA HIS A 17 2.41 10.58 -10.34
C HIS A 17 2.08 10.71 -8.85
N ILE A 18 2.96 10.22 -7.96
CA ILE A 18 2.69 10.25 -6.51
C ILE A 18 2.60 11.69 -5.99
N THR A 19 3.34 12.63 -6.58
CA THR A 19 3.21 14.06 -6.26
C THR A 19 1.81 14.59 -6.56
N SER A 20 1.24 14.23 -7.71
CA SER A 20 -0.13 14.58 -8.07
C SER A 20 -1.15 13.94 -7.12
N GLU A 21 -0.96 12.67 -6.75
CA GLU A 21 -1.81 11.97 -5.79
C GLU A 21 -1.83 12.64 -4.40
N PHE A 22 -0.66 13.02 -3.87
CA PHE A 22 -0.58 13.76 -2.60
C PHE A 22 -1.19 15.17 -2.69
N ALA A 23 -1.06 15.84 -3.83
CA ALA A 23 -1.69 17.15 -4.05
C ALA A 23 -3.22 17.07 -4.01
N LYS A 24 -3.83 16.02 -4.55
CA LYS A 24 -5.30 15.81 -4.53
C LYS A 24 -5.87 15.73 -3.11
N ILE A 25 -5.09 15.19 -2.17
CA ILE A 25 -5.50 15.01 -0.78
C ILE A 25 -4.97 16.11 0.16
N GLY A 26 -4.24 17.09 -0.38
CA GLY A 26 -3.75 18.25 0.36
C GLY A 26 -2.69 17.95 1.40
N VAL A 27 -1.87 16.90 1.20
CA VAL A 27 -0.83 16.47 2.16
C VAL A 27 0.56 16.60 1.55
N ALA A 28 1.49 17.17 2.30
CA ALA A 28 2.90 17.20 1.92
C ALA A 28 3.60 15.88 2.29
N PHE A 29 4.62 15.51 1.53
CA PHE A 29 5.44 14.34 1.82
C PHE A 29 6.93 14.64 1.66
N GLU A 30 7.75 13.83 2.32
CA GLU A 30 9.19 13.79 2.16
C GLU A 30 9.55 12.61 1.25
N ARG A 31 10.29 12.90 0.18
CA ARG A 31 10.79 11.86 -0.72
C ARG A 31 12.00 11.17 -0.12
N VAL A 32 11.97 9.85 -0.07
CA VAL A 32 13.10 8.99 0.30
C VAL A 32 13.63 8.29 -0.95
N SER A 33 14.90 8.55 -1.29
CA SER A 33 15.56 7.88 -2.43
C SER A 33 15.64 6.37 -2.16
N ALA A 34 14.92 5.62 -3.00
CA ALA A 34 14.86 4.17 -2.95
C ALA A 34 16.23 3.56 -3.24
N VAL A 35 16.50 2.42 -2.61
CA VAL A 35 17.66 1.60 -2.96
C VAL A 35 17.45 1.03 -4.35
N ASP A 36 18.45 1.18 -5.21
CA ASP A 36 18.43 0.64 -6.56
C ASP A 36 18.99 -0.78 -6.58
N ALA A 37 18.26 -1.70 -7.20
CA ALA A 37 18.65 -3.09 -7.41
C ALA A 37 19.85 -3.28 -8.36
N SER A 38 20.24 -2.22 -9.10
CA SER A 38 21.42 -2.23 -9.97
C SER A 38 22.75 -2.19 -9.18
N HIS A 39 22.72 -1.69 -7.95
CA HIS A 39 23.91 -1.55 -7.10
C HIS A 39 24.10 -2.74 -6.15
N GLU A 40 25.29 -2.83 -5.56
CA GLU A 40 25.57 -3.79 -4.49
C GLU A 40 24.80 -3.44 -3.20
N PHE A 41 24.35 -4.46 -2.49
CA PHE A 41 23.61 -4.29 -1.26
C PHE A 41 24.54 -4.28 -0.04
N PRO A 42 24.30 -3.39 0.94
CA PRO A 42 25.13 -3.28 2.13
C PRO A 42 24.90 -4.43 3.12
N LEU A 43 23.88 -5.27 2.91
CA LEU A 43 23.52 -6.37 3.79
C LEU A 43 23.37 -7.67 2.99
N PRO A 44 23.77 -8.81 3.58
CA PRO A 44 23.46 -10.10 2.99
C PRO A 44 21.95 -10.30 2.93
N ALA A 45 21.49 -11.05 1.95
CA ALA A 45 20.08 -11.37 1.75
C ALA A 45 19.85 -12.88 1.67
N SER A 46 18.63 -13.34 1.93
CA SER A 46 18.24 -14.72 1.68
C SER A 46 18.32 -15.04 0.19
N PRO A 47 18.82 -16.23 -0.20
CA PRO A 47 19.08 -16.57 -1.61
C PRO A 47 17.81 -16.67 -2.47
N HIS A 48 16.64 -16.80 -1.85
CA HIS A 48 15.36 -16.85 -2.55
C HIS A 48 14.80 -15.47 -2.91
N LEU A 49 15.43 -14.38 -2.45
CA LEU A 49 14.99 -13.02 -2.74
C LEU A 49 15.63 -12.50 -4.03
N THR A 50 14.84 -11.88 -4.89
CA THR A 50 15.36 -11.17 -6.05
C THR A 50 16.05 -9.87 -5.64
N LYS A 51 16.94 -9.34 -6.48
CA LYS A 51 17.57 -8.03 -6.23
C LYS A 51 16.54 -6.93 -5.98
N SER A 52 15.45 -6.91 -6.75
CA SER A 52 14.37 -5.94 -6.59
C SER A 52 13.67 -6.06 -5.23
N GLN A 53 13.41 -7.29 -4.76
CA GLN A 53 12.82 -7.53 -3.43
C GLN A 53 13.73 -7.07 -2.29
N ILE A 54 15.04 -7.30 -2.43
CA ILE A 54 16.03 -6.84 -1.45
C ILE A 54 16.09 -5.31 -1.44
N ALA A 55 16.16 -4.68 -2.62
CA ALA A 55 16.18 -3.24 -2.78
C ALA A 55 14.92 -2.56 -2.21
N CYS A 56 13.74 -3.11 -2.48
CA CYS A 56 12.48 -2.67 -1.88
C CYS A 56 12.54 -2.73 -0.34
N SER A 57 12.95 -3.88 0.22
CA SER A 57 13.05 -4.07 1.68
C SER A 57 14.05 -3.10 2.34
N LEU A 58 15.19 -2.85 1.69
CA LEU A 58 16.16 -1.87 2.16
C LEU A 58 15.63 -0.43 2.07
N SER A 59 14.78 -0.13 1.09
CA SER A 59 14.13 1.18 0.96
C SER A 59 13.15 1.43 2.11
N HIS A 60 12.31 0.44 2.46
CA HIS A 60 11.47 0.53 3.67
C HIS A 60 12.32 0.65 4.94
N ARG A 61 13.45 -0.08 5.01
CA ARG A 61 14.38 0.04 6.13
C ARG A 61 14.95 1.46 6.27
N LYS A 62 15.20 2.19 5.18
CA LYS A 62 15.58 3.61 5.23
C LYS A 62 14.46 4.45 5.86
N CYS A 63 13.21 4.25 5.43
CA CYS A 63 12.06 4.94 6.04
C CYS A 63 11.92 4.62 7.53
N TRP A 64 12.09 3.35 7.93
CA TRP A 64 12.07 2.96 9.34
C TRP A 64 13.16 3.67 10.14
N GLN A 65 14.35 3.86 9.56
CA GLN A 65 15.43 4.62 10.20
C GLN A 65 15.03 6.08 10.43
N ILE A 66 14.50 6.75 9.41
CA ILE A 66 14.01 8.14 9.52
C ILE A 66 12.96 8.26 10.62
N ILE A 67 11.97 7.35 10.66
CA ILE A 67 10.92 7.35 11.67
C ILE A 67 11.47 7.02 13.07
N ALA A 68 12.41 6.08 13.17
CA ALA A 68 13.03 5.67 14.43
C ALA A 68 13.84 6.81 15.09
N ASP A 69 14.48 7.64 14.27
CA ASP A 69 15.32 8.75 14.69
C ASP A 69 14.51 10.05 14.89
N GLY A 70 13.30 10.12 14.33
CA GLY A 70 12.38 11.25 14.45
C GLY A 70 11.75 11.45 15.82
N ALA A 71 11.19 12.65 16.01
CA ALA A 71 10.51 13.05 17.26
C ALA A 71 9.07 12.53 17.36
N ASP A 72 8.37 12.40 16.22
CA ASP A 72 6.97 11.97 16.14
C ASP A 72 6.76 10.54 16.67
N GLN A 73 5.58 10.28 17.25
CA GLN A 73 5.19 8.95 17.71
C GLN A 73 4.99 7.97 16.55
N TYR A 74 4.50 8.48 15.43
CA TYR A 74 4.17 7.74 14.22
C TYR A 74 4.73 8.43 12.98
N GLY A 75 5.01 7.64 11.95
CA GLY A 75 5.22 8.11 10.59
C GLY A 75 4.47 7.21 9.61
N THR A 76 4.24 7.71 8.40
CA THR A 76 3.64 6.94 7.31
C THR A 76 4.64 6.71 6.21
N VAL A 77 4.55 5.55 5.58
CA VAL A 77 5.41 5.13 4.47
C VAL A 77 4.52 4.76 3.30
N PHE A 78 4.80 5.34 2.14
CA PHE A 78 4.14 5.06 0.88
C PHE A 78 5.14 4.69 -0.22
N GLU A 79 4.68 3.90 -1.18
CA GLU A 79 5.38 3.67 -2.44
C GLU A 79 4.90 4.68 -3.49
N ASP A 80 5.74 4.97 -4.48
CA ASP A 80 5.48 5.92 -5.57
C ASP A 80 4.48 5.43 -6.63
N ASP A 81 3.85 4.27 -6.42
CA ASP A 81 2.69 3.79 -7.18
C ASP A 81 1.40 3.81 -6.36
N ALA A 82 1.38 4.44 -5.17
CA ALA A 82 0.17 4.57 -4.38
C ALA A 82 -0.82 5.56 -5.00
N VAL A 83 -2.09 5.18 -5.00
CA VAL A 83 -3.25 6.00 -5.37
C VAL A 83 -4.17 6.12 -4.16
N PHE A 84 -4.69 7.32 -3.90
CA PHE A 84 -5.45 7.62 -2.67
C PHE A 84 -6.96 7.70 -2.89
N SER A 85 -7.73 7.42 -1.83
CA SER A 85 -9.11 7.87 -1.73
C SER A 85 -9.18 9.37 -1.46
N SER A 86 -10.29 10.03 -1.81
CA SER A 86 -10.50 11.46 -1.54
C SER A 86 -10.39 11.82 -0.04
N ASP A 87 -10.71 10.86 0.82
CA ASP A 87 -10.65 11.04 2.27
C ASP A 87 -9.25 10.88 2.87
N ALA A 88 -8.26 10.37 2.14
CA ALA A 88 -6.98 9.97 2.72
C ALA A 88 -6.28 11.09 3.51
N GLY A 89 -6.42 12.34 3.05
CA GLY A 89 -5.80 13.51 3.68
C GLY A 89 -6.10 13.65 5.18
N ARG A 90 -7.31 13.29 5.62
CA ARG A 90 -7.70 13.38 7.04
C ARG A 90 -6.92 12.42 7.93
N PHE A 91 -6.54 11.25 7.41
CA PHE A 91 -5.82 10.22 8.15
C PHE A 91 -4.31 10.44 8.18
N LEU A 92 -3.80 11.22 7.23
CA LEU A 92 -2.37 11.52 7.11
C LEU A 92 -1.97 12.83 7.79
N SER A 93 -2.94 13.70 8.08
CA SER A 93 -2.71 14.99 8.75
C SER A 93 -2.63 14.87 10.28
N ASP A 94 -3.26 13.86 10.87
CA ASP A 94 -3.32 13.62 12.31
C ASP A 94 -3.35 12.10 12.62
N TYR A 95 -2.88 11.71 13.80
CA TYR A 95 -2.86 10.33 14.28
C TYR A 95 -3.76 10.09 15.50
N SER A 96 -4.63 11.04 15.90
CA SER A 96 -5.55 10.84 17.04
C SER A 96 -6.53 9.67 16.86
N TRP A 97 -6.80 9.29 15.61
CA TRP A 97 -7.62 8.13 15.25
C TRP A 97 -6.91 6.78 15.45
N VAL A 98 -5.57 6.78 15.56
CA VAL A 98 -4.77 5.56 15.66
C VAL A 98 -4.97 4.92 17.04
N PRO A 99 -5.27 3.61 17.13
CA PRO A 99 -5.34 2.93 18.42
C PRO A 99 -4.08 3.16 19.24
N VAL A 100 -4.23 3.47 20.53
CA VAL A 100 -3.10 3.81 21.43
C VAL A 100 -2.02 2.73 21.46
N ASP A 101 -2.40 1.48 21.20
CA ASP A 101 -1.52 0.33 21.22
C ASP A 101 -1.08 -0.15 19.83
N ALA A 102 -1.41 0.58 18.76
CA ALA A 102 -1.02 0.20 17.41
C ALA A 102 0.50 0.32 17.23
N ASP A 103 1.13 -0.77 16.81
CA ASP A 103 2.50 -0.73 16.30
C ASP A 103 2.49 -0.35 14.82
N ILE A 104 1.55 -0.91 14.05
CA ILE A 104 1.40 -0.68 12.61
C ILE A 104 -0.09 -0.61 12.26
N VAL A 105 -0.48 0.33 11.40
CA VAL A 105 -1.80 0.34 10.75
C VAL A 105 -1.60 0.26 9.25
N LYS A 106 -2.13 -0.80 8.63
CA LYS A 106 -2.16 -0.93 7.18
C LYS A 106 -3.22 0.00 6.60
N LEU A 107 -2.80 0.86 5.68
CA LEU A 107 -3.63 1.87 5.01
C LEU A 107 -4.06 1.41 3.62
N GLU A 108 -3.29 0.48 3.04
CA GLU A 108 -3.50 -0.11 1.72
C GLU A 108 -4.56 -1.24 1.73
N THR A 109 -5.26 -1.37 0.60
CA THR A 109 -5.86 -2.63 0.15
C THR A 109 -5.10 -3.22 -1.03
N PHE A 110 -4.89 -4.53 -0.98
CA PHE A 110 -4.29 -5.34 -2.06
C PHE A 110 -5.35 -6.24 -2.73
N PHE A 111 -6.64 -5.96 -2.50
CA PHE A 111 -7.79 -6.71 -3.03
C PHE A 111 -7.78 -8.22 -2.76
N GLU A 112 -7.09 -8.64 -1.69
CA GLU A 112 -7.08 -10.03 -1.23
C GLU A 112 -7.91 -10.20 0.05
N LYS A 113 -8.33 -11.43 0.31
CA LYS A 113 -9.06 -11.75 1.54
C LYS A 113 -8.07 -11.90 2.69
N THR A 114 -8.26 -11.16 3.77
CA THR A 114 -7.50 -11.33 5.02
C THR A 114 -8.41 -11.69 6.21
N ARG A 115 -7.80 -12.08 7.34
CA ARG A 115 -8.52 -12.27 8.61
C ARG A 115 -8.28 -11.06 9.51
N ILE A 116 -9.37 -10.50 10.02
CA ILE A 116 -9.33 -9.44 11.02
C ILE A 116 -10.01 -9.89 12.32
N GLY A 117 -9.70 -9.22 13.43
CA GLY A 117 -10.42 -9.37 14.69
C GLY A 117 -11.89 -8.93 14.55
N ASN A 118 -12.77 -9.55 15.35
CA ASN A 118 -14.18 -9.19 15.39
C ASN A 118 -14.44 -7.81 16.00
N ARG A 119 -13.59 -7.39 16.94
CA ARG A 119 -13.67 -6.06 17.53
C ARG A 119 -13.18 -5.03 16.52
N GLN A 120 -14.09 -4.16 16.09
CA GLN A 120 -13.79 -2.96 15.34
C GLN A 120 -13.79 -1.77 16.30
N ILE A 121 -12.91 -0.82 16.04
CA ILE A 121 -12.88 0.48 16.70
C ILE A 121 -13.31 1.48 15.64
N GLU A 122 -14.51 2.03 15.80
CA GLU A 122 -15.00 3.09 14.92
C GLU A 122 -14.16 4.36 15.15
N ILE A 123 -13.69 4.96 14.06
CA ILE A 123 -12.87 6.17 14.08
C ILE A 123 -13.56 7.34 13.35
N GLY A 124 -14.85 7.18 13.04
CA GLY A 124 -15.71 8.19 12.45
C GLY A 124 -15.76 8.14 10.91
N ASN A 125 -16.76 8.83 10.35
CA ASN A 125 -16.95 8.96 8.89
C ASN A 125 -17.07 7.64 8.12
N GLY A 126 -17.59 6.59 8.77
CA GLY A 126 -17.71 5.25 8.17
C GLY A 126 -16.40 4.47 8.13
N TYR A 127 -15.35 4.94 8.81
CA TYR A 127 -14.09 4.23 8.96
C TYR A 127 -13.98 3.57 10.32
N ALA A 128 -13.35 2.41 10.32
CA ALA A 128 -13.00 1.65 11.51
C ALA A 128 -11.61 1.03 11.35
N VAL A 129 -11.01 0.69 12.48
CA VAL A 129 -9.79 -0.14 12.53
C VAL A 129 -10.10 -1.45 13.23
N ALA A 130 -9.51 -2.53 12.73
CA ALA A 130 -9.60 -3.85 13.32
C ALA A 130 -8.23 -4.51 13.38
N ARG A 131 -8.03 -5.38 14.35
CA ARG A 131 -6.79 -6.18 14.46
C ARG A 131 -6.55 -6.94 13.16
N LEU A 132 -5.37 -6.79 12.55
CA LEU A 132 -4.96 -7.61 11.42
C LEU A 132 -4.36 -8.91 11.96
N VAL A 133 -5.03 -10.04 11.70
CA VAL A 133 -4.69 -11.35 12.28
C VAL A 133 -4.15 -12.32 11.23
N GLY A 134 -4.67 -12.24 10.02
CA GLY A 134 -4.16 -12.99 8.89
C GLY A 134 -3.00 -12.29 8.21
N SER A 135 -2.29 -13.01 7.34
CA SER A 135 -1.32 -12.38 6.47
C SER A 135 -2.01 -11.41 5.50
N HIS A 136 -1.33 -10.33 5.12
CA HIS A 136 -1.82 -9.40 4.10
C HIS A 136 -0.68 -8.83 3.24
N SER A 137 -0.73 -9.10 1.94
CA SER A 137 0.25 -8.66 0.93
C SER A 137 0.22 -7.14 0.73
N GLY A 138 1.35 -6.58 0.29
CA GLY A 138 1.47 -5.19 -0.12
C GLY A 138 1.99 -4.24 0.97
N THR A 139 2.73 -3.22 0.52
CA THR A 139 3.31 -2.15 1.35
C THR A 139 3.14 -0.76 0.76
N ALA A 140 2.19 -0.59 -0.17
CA ALA A 140 2.00 0.68 -0.87
C ALA A 140 1.64 1.83 0.08
N GLY A 141 1.06 1.53 1.25
CA GLY A 141 0.81 2.50 2.30
C GLY A 141 0.58 1.88 3.68
N TYR A 142 1.34 2.35 4.67
CA TYR A 142 1.13 2.01 6.08
C TYR A 142 1.62 3.09 7.04
N LEU A 143 1.01 3.13 8.22
CA LEU A 143 1.45 3.90 9.38
C LEU A 143 2.22 2.98 10.32
N ILE A 144 3.33 3.46 10.88
CA ILE A 144 4.18 2.70 11.81
C ILE A 144 4.60 3.56 12.99
N SER A 145 4.58 2.98 14.18
CA SER A 145 5.07 3.63 15.39
C SER A 145 6.59 3.68 15.41
N ARG A 146 7.15 4.71 16.05
CA ARG A 146 8.60 4.84 16.25
C ARG A 146 9.20 3.62 16.95
N SER A 147 8.47 3.03 17.90
CA SER A 147 8.94 1.83 18.61
C SER A 147 8.93 0.60 17.71
N ALA A 148 7.91 0.42 16.87
CA ALA A 148 7.84 -0.65 15.88
C ALA A 148 8.94 -0.52 14.83
N ALA A 149 9.21 0.69 14.32
CA ALA A 149 10.30 0.95 13.39
C ALA A 149 11.66 0.51 13.98
N ARG A 150 11.93 0.84 15.26
CA ARG A 150 13.14 0.39 15.98
C ARG A 150 13.22 -1.13 16.11
N LYS A 151 12.12 -1.81 16.43
CA LYS A 151 12.06 -3.29 16.50
C LYS A 151 12.39 -3.92 15.15
N LEU A 152 11.84 -3.40 14.06
CA LEU A 152 12.09 -3.89 12.69
C LEU A 152 13.55 -3.66 12.27
N LEU A 153 14.12 -2.48 12.55
CA LEU A 153 15.53 -2.19 12.30
C LEU A 153 16.44 -3.16 13.04
N HIS A 154 16.14 -3.46 14.31
CA HIS A 154 16.89 -4.42 15.11
C HIS A 154 16.80 -5.83 14.51
N HIS A 155 15.61 -6.27 14.11
CA HIS A 155 15.40 -7.60 13.54
C HIS A 155 16.10 -7.79 12.19
N THR A 156 16.10 -6.74 11.36
CA THR A 156 16.71 -6.76 10.01
C THR A 156 18.18 -6.36 9.99
N ARG A 157 18.82 -6.09 11.14
CA ARG A 157 20.18 -5.54 11.22
C ARG A 157 21.28 -6.41 10.61
N ARG A 158 21.11 -7.74 10.61
CA ARG A 158 22.15 -8.68 10.17
C ARG A 158 21.96 -9.17 8.74
N ARG A 159 20.72 -9.29 8.28
CA ARG A 159 20.36 -9.89 7.00
C ARG A 159 18.95 -9.45 6.59
N ILE A 160 18.73 -9.25 5.30
CA ILE A 160 17.39 -9.15 4.72
C ILE A 160 16.87 -10.56 4.43
N SER A 161 16.01 -11.08 5.29
CA SER A 161 15.52 -12.47 5.21
C SER A 161 14.19 -12.65 4.49
N GLY A 162 13.49 -11.56 4.14
CA GLY A 162 12.19 -11.56 3.47
C GLY A 162 11.93 -10.22 2.77
N VAL A 163 10.79 -10.13 2.10
CA VAL A 163 10.22 -8.89 1.56
C VAL A 163 9.64 -8.00 2.67
N ALA A 164 9.38 -6.72 2.41
CA ALA A 164 8.92 -5.77 3.41
C ALA A 164 7.56 -6.16 4.04
N ASP A 165 6.58 -6.55 3.22
CA ASP A 165 5.28 -7.03 3.66
C ASP A 165 5.38 -8.31 4.51
N HIS A 166 6.37 -9.17 4.27
CA HIS A 166 6.61 -10.34 5.13
C HIS A 166 6.98 -9.93 6.57
N PHE A 167 7.80 -8.90 6.76
CA PHE A 167 8.14 -8.43 8.11
C PHE A 167 6.97 -7.71 8.79
N LEU A 168 6.17 -6.98 8.01
CA LEU A 168 5.11 -6.12 8.50
C LEU A 168 3.79 -6.86 8.73
N PHE A 169 3.42 -7.77 7.82
CA PHE A 169 2.04 -8.26 7.69
C PHE A 169 1.93 -9.77 7.45
N ASP A 170 3.01 -10.57 7.52
CA ASP A 170 2.89 -12.03 7.48
C ASP A 170 2.68 -12.61 8.89
N ALA A 171 1.52 -13.21 9.13
CA ALA A 171 1.15 -13.81 10.41
C ALA A 171 2.02 -15.02 10.83
N THR A 172 2.97 -15.44 10.00
CA THR A 172 3.98 -16.45 10.32
C THR A 172 5.34 -15.85 10.67
N CYS A 173 5.52 -14.55 10.47
CA CYS A 173 6.73 -13.82 10.80
C CYS A 173 6.70 -13.32 12.25
N LEU A 174 7.81 -13.52 12.97
CA LEU A 174 7.89 -13.18 14.39
C LEU A 174 7.73 -11.66 14.63
N THR A 175 8.24 -10.82 13.73
CA THR A 175 8.08 -9.36 13.85
C THR A 175 6.61 -8.94 13.76
N CYS A 176 5.86 -9.54 12.83
CA CYS A 176 4.42 -9.32 12.71
C CYS A 176 3.67 -9.84 13.95
N ILE A 177 3.98 -11.05 14.42
CA ILE A 177 3.31 -11.66 15.57
C ILE A 177 3.48 -10.85 16.85
N LEU A 178 4.69 -10.32 17.07
CA LEU A 178 5.01 -9.50 18.23
C LEU A 178 4.56 -8.04 18.10
N SER A 179 4.05 -7.64 16.93
CA SER A 179 3.56 -6.30 16.67
C SER A 179 2.04 -6.23 16.77
N ARG A 180 1.56 -5.10 17.27
CA ARG A 180 0.15 -4.79 17.34
C ARG A 180 -0.37 -4.19 16.04
N ASN A 181 -0.63 -5.06 15.06
CA ASN A 181 -1.06 -4.65 13.72
C ASN A 181 -2.57 -4.48 13.59
N TYR A 182 -2.96 -3.41 12.89
CA TYR A 182 -4.35 -3.09 12.55
C TYR A 182 -4.51 -2.91 11.03
N GLN A 183 -5.72 -3.12 10.55
CA GLN A 183 -6.17 -2.78 9.20
C GLN A 183 -7.17 -1.62 9.31
N LEU A 184 -6.93 -0.54 8.56
CA LEU A 184 -7.92 0.52 8.35
C LEU A 184 -8.96 0.04 7.32
N THR A 185 -10.24 0.23 7.63
CA THR A 185 -11.37 -0.21 6.80
C THR A 185 -12.43 0.89 6.71
N PRO A 186 -12.79 1.39 5.51
CA PRO A 186 -12.15 1.11 4.22
C PRO A 186 -10.66 1.49 4.18
N ALA A 187 -9.88 0.83 3.32
CA ALA A 187 -8.51 1.24 3.03
C ALA A 187 -8.51 2.60 2.30
N ILE A 188 -7.48 3.41 2.50
CA ILE A 188 -7.37 4.77 1.94
C ILE A 188 -6.40 4.86 0.77
N CYS A 189 -5.68 3.78 0.46
CA CYS A 189 -4.84 3.71 -0.72
C CYS A 189 -4.82 2.31 -1.33
N THR A 190 -4.38 2.24 -2.59
CA THR A 190 -4.03 1.01 -3.30
C THR A 190 -2.93 1.29 -4.32
N GLN A 191 -2.43 0.28 -5.00
CA GLN A 191 -1.44 0.46 -6.07
C GLN A 191 -2.12 0.82 -7.40
N ALA A 192 -1.50 1.71 -8.17
CA ALA A 192 -1.99 2.19 -9.47
C ALA A 192 -2.33 1.03 -10.44
N GLN A 193 -1.58 -0.07 -10.38
CA GLN A 193 -1.85 -1.26 -11.18
C GLN A 193 -3.26 -1.85 -10.95
N PHE A 194 -3.80 -1.76 -9.73
CA PHE A 194 -5.12 -2.28 -9.40
C PHE A 194 -6.26 -1.36 -9.82
N VAL A 195 -5.99 -0.08 -10.07
CA VAL A 195 -6.99 0.88 -10.55
C VAL A 195 -7.37 0.56 -12.01
N HIS A 196 -6.39 0.21 -12.85
CA HIS A 196 -6.62 -0.16 -14.25
C HIS A 196 -7.16 -1.58 -14.44
N LEU A 197 -6.94 -2.48 -13.48
CA LEU A 197 -7.48 -3.85 -13.47
C LEU A 197 -9.01 -3.92 -13.30
N GLN A 198 -9.68 -2.80 -13.03
CA GLN A 198 -11.13 -2.69 -13.07
C GLN A 198 -11.67 -2.45 -14.51
N SER A 199 -10.79 -2.40 -15.51
CA SER A 199 -11.11 -2.52 -16.95
C SER A 199 -10.95 -3.99 -17.38
N PRO A 200 -11.82 -4.55 -18.26
CA PRO A 200 -11.99 -6.00 -18.44
C PRO A 200 -10.79 -6.78 -19.05
N LEU A 201 -9.62 -6.17 -19.22
CA LEU A 201 -8.47 -6.78 -19.88
C LEU A 201 -7.15 -6.34 -19.24
N ALA A 202 -6.77 -6.95 -18.11
CA ALA A 202 -5.37 -6.97 -17.70
C ALA A 202 -5.09 -8.24 -16.88
N THR A 203 -4.77 -9.35 -17.53
CA THR A 203 -4.17 -10.51 -16.86
C THR A 203 -2.66 -10.30 -16.80
N LEU A 204 -2.15 -9.75 -15.70
CA LEU A 204 -0.74 -9.93 -15.31
C LEU A 204 -0.62 -11.25 -14.53
N ILE A 205 -0.88 -12.36 -15.22
CA ILE A 205 -0.49 -13.68 -14.72
C ILE A 205 0.97 -13.89 -15.14
N GLN A 206 1.91 -13.74 -14.21
CA GLN A 206 3.15 -14.51 -14.32
C GLN A 206 2.81 -15.97 -14.02
N ILE A 207 2.73 -16.79 -15.07
CA ILE A 207 2.38 -18.22 -15.00
C ILE A 207 3.42 -19.03 -14.18
N ASN A 208 4.59 -18.44 -13.87
CA ASN A 208 5.70 -19.12 -13.21
C ASN A 208 6.23 -18.38 -11.96
N ALA A 209 5.37 -18.06 -11.00
CA ALA A 209 5.85 -17.97 -9.63
C ALA A 209 6.00 -19.41 -9.11
N PRO A 210 7.19 -19.88 -8.67
CA PRO A 210 7.33 -21.23 -8.14
C PRO A 210 6.39 -21.36 -6.93
N HIS A 211 5.42 -22.27 -7.04
CA HIS A 211 4.60 -22.67 -5.90
C HIS A 211 5.51 -23.44 -4.93
N TRP A 212 6.00 -22.77 -3.89
CA TRP A 212 6.75 -23.46 -2.85
C TRP A 212 5.76 -24.18 -1.96
N THR A 213 5.60 -25.49 -2.17
CA THR A 213 4.93 -26.33 -1.18
C THR A 213 5.77 -26.31 0.09
N LYS A 214 5.20 -25.74 1.16
CA LYS A 214 5.85 -25.76 2.48
C LYS A 214 6.08 -27.23 2.86
N GLY A 215 7.34 -27.60 3.07
CA GLY A 215 7.66 -28.91 3.64
C GLY A 215 6.91 -29.14 4.96
N PRO A 216 6.69 -30.40 5.36
CA PRO A 216 5.83 -30.74 6.50
C PRO A 216 6.23 -30.01 7.79
N ILE A 217 7.53 -29.87 8.05
CA ILE A 217 8.07 -29.12 9.20
C ILE A 217 7.72 -27.63 9.12
N ALA A 218 7.87 -27.01 7.95
CA ALA A 218 7.53 -25.60 7.76
C ALA A 218 6.03 -25.34 7.93
N LYS A 219 5.19 -26.31 7.55
CA LYS A 219 3.75 -26.26 7.78
C LYS A 219 3.42 -26.32 9.28
N ILE A 220 3.99 -27.27 10.02
CA ILE A 220 3.81 -27.38 11.47
C ILE A 220 4.26 -26.08 12.17
N ARG A 221 5.44 -25.56 11.80
CA ARG A 221 5.95 -24.30 12.34
C ARG A 221 5.02 -23.13 12.06
N SER A 222 4.48 -23.04 10.84
CA SER A 222 3.51 -22.01 10.45
C SER A 222 2.24 -22.07 11.31
N GLU A 223 1.67 -23.25 11.53
CA GLU A 223 0.47 -23.39 12.36
C GLU A 223 0.76 -23.09 13.84
N PHE A 224 1.92 -23.51 14.35
CA PHE A 224 2.36 -23.15 15.70
C PHE A 224 2.51 -21.62 15.85
N MET A 225 3.15 -20.96 14.90
CA MET A 225 3.34 -19.50 14.92
C MET A 225 2.01 -18.75 14.88
N LYS A 226 1.04 -19.20 14.09
CA LYS A 226 -0.31 -18.65 14.07
C LYS A 226 -1.01 -18.84 15.42
N ALA A 227 -0.96 -20.04 15.98
CA ALA A 227 -1.56 -20.34 17.29
C ALA A 227 -0.94 -19.46 18.39
N PHE A 228 0.38 -19.36 18.41
CA PHE A 228 1.10 -18.47 19.32
C PHE A 228 0.69 -17.01 19.12
N GLY A 229 0.59 -16.53 17.88
CA GLY A 229 0.14 -15.18 17.58
C GLY A 229 -1.30 -14.90 18.02
N HIS A 230 -2.20 -15.88 17.93
CA HIS A 230 -3.55 -15.79 18.46
C HIS A 230 -3.57 -15.68 19.99
N CYS A 231 -2.75 -16.47 20.69
CA CYS A 231 -2.58 -16.38 22.14
C CYS A 231 -2.00 -15.02 22.55
N TRP A 232 -0.90 -14.61 21.91
CA TRP A 232 -0.17 -13.39 22.23
C TRP A 232 -1.02 -12.11 22.05
N ASN A 233 -1.82 -12.07 20.99
CA ASN A 233 -2.64 -10.91 20.65
C ASN A 233 -4.08 -11.01 21.19
N GLY A 234 -4.44 -12.07 21.93
CA GLY A 234 -5.79 -12.25 22.46
C GLY A 234 -6.88 -12.43 21.40
N THR A 235 -6.54 -12.98 20.23
CA THR A 235 -7.47 -13.15 19.09
C THR A 235 -7.90 -14.60 18.86
N LEU A 236 -7.74 -15.46 19.87
CA LEU A 236 -8.16 -16.87 19.88
C LEU A 236 -9.66 -17.04 19.57
N TRP A 237 -10.48 -16.15 20.12
CA TRP A 237 -11.93 -16.20 20.01
C TRP A 237 -12.42 -14.92 19.33
N GLY A 238 -12.96 -15.05 18.12
CA GLY A 238 -13.57 -13.93 17.39
C GLY A 238 -12.65 -13.26 16.37
N THR A 239 -12.40 -13.98 15.27
CA THR A 239 -11.86 -13.40 14.04
C THR A 239 -12.77 -13.75 12.86
N ARG A 240 -12.84 -12.85 11.89
CA ARG A 240 -13.64 -13.05 10.67
C ARG A 240 -12.77 -12.83 9.43
N LYS A 241 -13.11 -13.55 8.35
CA LYS A 241 -12.51 -13.33 7.04
C LYS A 241 -13.27 -12.19 6.38
N VAL A 242 -12.55 -11.14 5.97
CA VAL A 242 -13.13 -10.02 5.23
C VAL A 242 -12.64 -10.10 3.80
N GLY A 243 -13.58 -9.95 2.87
CA GLY A 243 -13.27 -9.82 1.44
C GLY A 243 -13.21 -8.36 1.02
N PHE A 244 -12.81 -8.12 -0.22
CA PHE A 244 -12.99 -6.82 -0.84
C PHE A 244 -14.46 -6.64 -1.25
N ILE A 245 -14.96 -5.42 -1.13
CA ILE A 245 -16.25 -5.03 -1.73
C ILE A 245 -15.90 -4.44 -3.09
N THR A 246 -16.41 -5.04 -4.18
CA THR A 246 -16.33 -4.41 -5.51
C THR A 246 -17.19 -3.15 -5.47
N LEU A 247 -16.70 -2.05 -6.03
CA LEU A 247 -17.35 -0.73 -5.99
C LEU A 247 -18.85 -0.73 -6.33
N GLY A 248 -19.30 -1.65 -7.19
CA GLY A 248 -20.71 -1.83 -7.56
C GLY A 248 -21.61 -2.51 -6.52
N GLN A 249 -21.09 -2.95 -5.36
CA GLN A 249 -21.87 -3.60 -4.29
C GLN A 249 -22.15 -2.69 -3.08
N LEU A 250 -21.67 -1.44 -3.09
CA LEU A 250 -22.11 -0.45 -2.13
C LEU A 250 -23.54 -0.02 -2.51
N SER A 251 -24.55 -0.44 -1.73
CA SER A 251 -25.89 0.16 -1.81
C SER A 251 -25.77 1.68 -1.71
N PRO A 252 -26.62 2.46 -2.40
CA PRO A 252 -26.54 3.92 -2.44
C PRO A 252 -26.94 4.52 -1.09
N GLY A 253 -26.03 4.48 -0.12
CA GLY A 253 -25.96 5.43 1.00
C GLY A 253 -25.32 6.74 0.51
N PRO A 254 -25.39 7.82 1.30
CA PRO A 254 -25.08 9.17 0.82
C PRO A 254 -23.64 9.26 0.28
N ARG A 255 -23.54 9.24 -1.07
CA ARG A 255 -22.36 9.47 -1.91
C ARG A 255 -21.02 8.98 -1.35
N ASN A 256 -20.76 7.68 -1.51
CA ASN A 256 -19.38 7.17 -1.51
C ASN A 256 -18.70 7.57 -2.83
N GLU A 257 -17.80 8.55 -2.76
CA GLU A 257 -17.05 9.16 -3.90
C GLU A 257 -16.08 8.21 -4.61
N PHE A 258 -15.97 6.96 -4.17
CA PHE A 258 -15.14 5.95 -4.80
C PHE A 258 -15.61 5.65 -6.25
N SER A 259 -16.88 5.93 -6.58
CA SER A 259 -17.40 5.88 -7.96
C SER A 259 -16.91 7.05 -8.82
N ALA A 260 -16.74 8.24 -8.25
CA ALA A 260 -16.41 9.46 -9.03
C ALA A 260 -14.94 9.46 -9.49
N CYS A 261 -14.01 9.04 -8.62
CA CYS A 261 -12.58 9.02 -8.97
C CYS A 261 -12.22 8.00 -10.07
N VAL A 262 -13.00 6.91 -10.18
CA VAL A 262 -12.80 5.87 -11.21
C VAL A 262 -13.50 6.24 -12.53
N CYS A 263 -14.65 6.92 -12.48
CA CYS A 263 -15.38 7.32 -13.69
C CYS A 263 -14.76 8.50 -14.42
N ASP A 264 -14.17 9.49 -13.73
CA ASP A 264 -13.60 10.68 -14.39
C ASP A 264 -12.25 10.40 -15.08
N ALA A 265 -11.49 9.39 -14.64
CA ALA A 265 -10.27 8.94 -15.32
C ALA A 265 -10.54 8.16 -16.62
N ALA A 266 -11.81 7.81 -16.90
CA ALA A 266 -12.21 6.97 -18.03
C ALA A 266 -12.98 7.71 -19.13
N ARG A 267 -13.09 9.06 -19.11
CA ARG A 267 -13.62 9.81 -20.25
C ARG A 267 -12.52 10.05 -21.29
N PRO A 268 -12.60 9.43 -22.49
CA PRO A 268 -11.84 9.93 -23.62
C PRO A 268 -12.40 11.32 -23.97
N LEU A 269 -11.51 12.28 -24.21
CA LEU A 269 -11.81 13.46 -25.02
C LEU A 269 -12.22 12.98 -26.42
N LEU A 270 -13.50 12.65 -26.60
CA LEU A 270 -14.13 12.41 -27.88
C LEU A 270 -15.44 13.21 -27.94
N ALA A 271 -15.32 14.47 -28.30
CA ALA A 271 -16.39 15.23 -28.92
C ALA A 271 -15.76 16.34 -29.77
N GLY A 272 -15.86 16.23 -31.11
CA GLY A 272 -15.49 17.33 -32.00
C GLY A 272 -14.98 16.98 -33.41
N GLY A 273 -15.58 16.01 -34.10
CA GLY A 273 -15.49 15.89 -35.56
C GLY A 273 -16.80 15.27 -36.05
N ALA A 274 -17.42 15.63 -37.17
CA ALA A 274 -17.13 16.56 -38.26
C ALA A 274 -18.43 16.70 -39.10
N THR A 275 -18.59 17.75 -39.90
CA THR A 275 -19.33 17.73 -41.18
C THR A 275 -18.85 18.92 -42.04
N GLN A 276 -17.98 18.67 -43.03
CA GLN A 276 -18.26 18.49 -44.47
C GLN A 276 -18.62 19.77 -45.26
N GLY A 277 -17.84 20.03 -46.32
CA GLY A 277 -18.23 20.94 -47.41
C GLY A 277 -17.06 21.35 -48.32
N ARG A 278 -16.82 20.57 -49.38
CA ARG A 278 -15.90 20.91 -50.49
C ARG A 278 -16.39 22.14 -51.26
N THR A 279 -15.47 23.02 -51.65
CA THR A 279 -15.23 23.48 -53.05
C THR A 279 -14.01 24.42 -53.12
N ALA A 280 -13.05 24.10 -53.99
CA ALA A 280 -12.15 25.07 -54.64
C ALA A 280 -12.87 25.61 -55.90
N PRO A 281 -12.36 26.61 -56.67
CA PRO A 281 -11.05 27.28 -56.63
C PRO A 281 -11.12 28.82 -56.74
N HIS A 282 -9.98 29.52 -56.55
CA HIS A 282 -9.48 30.65 -57.39
C HIS A 282 -8.38 31.44 -56.66
N SER A 283 -7.18 31.48 -57.25
CA SER A 283 -6.26 32.62 -57.18
C SER A 283 -6.88 33.79 -57.98
N PRO A 284 -6.63 35.08 -57.68
CA PRO A 284 -5.29 35.68 -57.80
C PRO A 284 -4.94 36.88 -56.87
N GLN A 285 -3.64 37.25 -56.93
CA GLN A 285 -3.05 38.60 -56.82
C GLN A 285 -2.87 39.32 -55.45
N LEU A 286 -1.58 39.66 -55.23
CA LEU A 286 -1.04 40.78 -54.43
C LEU A 286 -1.67 42.13 -54.83
N PRO A 287 -1.69 43.15 -53.94
CA PRO A 287 -0.55 44.07 -53.80
C PRO A 287 -0.29 44.58 -52.36
N GLY A 288 0.95 44.99 -52.09
CA GLY A 288 1.37 45.71 -50.88
C GLY A 288 2.77 45.32 -50.41
#